data_AF-A0AA43CN44-F1
#
_entry.id   AF-A0AA43CN44-F1
#
_cell.length_a   1.000
_cell.length_b   1.000
_cell.length_c   1.000
_cell.angle_alpha   90.00
_cell.angle_beta   90.00
_cell.angle_gamma   90.00
#
_symmetry.space_group_name_H-M   'P 1'
#
loop_
_entity.id
_entity.type
_entity.pdbx_description
1 polymer ?
#
loop_
_entity_poly.entity_id
_entity_poly.type
_entity_poly.pdbx_seq_one_letter_code
_entity_poly.pdbx_strand_id
1 'polypeptide(L)'
;MTESGKLWKTIERELLSAQDIETIVLKSHLLVESQINAALEFLIGLGIEKARLSFVQKLEILICIWPDLKRTRSSTEARSLYSEWKELNGIRNKIAHQLSTGGLRKLLIDWVTGSLGYRLKTINRTAVLKRNFVKAVVFQLGSFSGYSYVRKDLAKSLTPPKA
;
A
#
# COMPACT_ATOMS: atom_id res chain seq x y z
N MET A 1 7.73 -1.89 21.48
CA MET A 1 7.44 -2.56 20.19
C MET A 1 7.49 -1.51 19.09
N THR A 2 8.34 -1.68 18.08
CA THR A 2 8.54 -0.70 16.99
C THR A 2 7.30 -0.57 16.10
N GLU A 3 7.13 0.54 15.37
CA GLU A 3 6.04 0.73 14.38
C GLU A 3 6.05 -0.42 13.35
N SER A 4 7.23 -0.82 12.89
CA SER A 4 7.41 -1.98 11.98
C SER A 4 6.93 -3.30 12.59
N GLY A 5 7.16 -3.51 13.89
CA GLY A 5 6.68 -4.70 14.60
C GLY A 5 5.16 -4.74 14.76
N LYS A 6 4.52 -3.57 14.93
CA LYS A 6 3.04 -3.47 14.92
C LYS A 6 2.47 -3.79 13.54
N LEU A 7 3.05 -3.22 12.48
CA LEU A 7 2.63 -3.44 11.10
C LEU A 7 2.73 -4.93 10.71
N TRP A 8 3.85 -5.57 11.06
CA TRP A 8 4.04 -7.00 10.77
C TRP A 8 2.99 -7.89 11.46
N LYS A 9 2.74 -7.68 12.76
CA LYS A 9 1.70 -8.42 13.50
C LYS A 9 0.32 -8.25 12.87
N THR A 10 0.00 -7.03 12.39
CA THR A 10 -1.26 -6.78 11.69
C THR A 10 -1.30 -7.52 10.35
N ILE A 11 -0.22 -7.53 9.58
CA ILE A 11 -0.15 -8.28 8.31
C ILE A 11 -0.35 -9.78 8.54
N GLU A 12 0.32 -10.37 9.54
CA GLU A 12 0.16 -11.78 9.88
C GLU A 12 -1.28 -12.08 10.27
N ARG A 13 -1.84 -11.29 11.19
CA ARG A 13 -3.19 -11.50 11.70
C ARG A 13 -4.26 -11.28 10.64
N GLU A 14 -4.10 -10.27 9.78
CA GLU A 14 -5.17 -9.83 8.88
C GLU A 14 -5.07 -10.42 7.48
N LEU A 15 -3.86 -10.52 6.91
CA LEU A 15 -3.65 -10.95 5.52
C LEU A 15 -3.32 -12.44 5.41
N LEU A 16 -2.46 -12.97 6.29
CA LEU A 16 -2.05 -14.38 6.19
C LEU A 16 -3.14 -15.34 6.67
N SER A 17 -4.00 -14.90 7.58
CA SER A 17 -5.13 -15.69 8.09
C SER A 17 -6.35 -15.73 7.15
N ALA A 18 -6.41 -14.84 6.16
CA ALA A 18 -7.57 -14.69 5.29
C ALA A 18 -7.73 -15.89 4.35
N GLN A 19 -8.96 -16.41 4.26
CA GLN A 19 -9.28 -17.66 3.54
C GLN A 19 -9.32 -17.48 2.03
N ASP A 20 -9.82 -16.37 1.54
CA ASP A 20 -9.97 -16.05 0.12
C ASP A 20 -9.10 -14.84 -0.29
N ILE A 21 -8.97 -14.61 -1.60
CA ILE A 21 -8.08 -13.56 -2.12
C ILE A 21 -8.76 -12.19 -2.10
N GLU A 22 -10.07 -12.15 -2.22
CA GLU A 22 -10.88 -10.94 -2.18
C GLU A 22 -10.73 -10.27 -0.81
N THR A 23 -10.88 -11.03 0.28
CA THR A 23 -10.64 -10.57 1.65
C THR A 23 -9.21 -10.06 1.82
N ILE A 24 -8.21 -10.73 1.23
CA ILE A 24 -6.82 -10.23 1.25
C ILE A 24 -6.72 -8.87 0.57
N VAL A 25 -7.34 -8.69 -0.60
CA VAL A 25 -7.33 -7.42 -1.34
C VAL A 25 -7.99 -6.31 -0.52
N LEU A 26 -9.19 -6.57 0.03
CA LEU A 26 -9.93 -5.60 0.84
C LEU A 26 -9.11 -5.17 2.06
N LYS A 27 -8.55 -6.13 2.81
CA LYS A 27 -7.73 -5.83 3.99
C LYS A 27 -6.41 -5.14 3.62
N SER A 28 -5.79 -5.50 2.49
CA SER A 28 -4.57 -4.84 2.01
C SER A 28 -4.82 -3.38 1.67
N HIS A 29 -5.94 -3.07 1.00
CA HIS A 29 -6.35 -1.69 0.75
C HIS A 29 -6.53 -0.91 2.06
N LEU A 30 -7.23 -1.47 3.05
CA LEU A 30 -7.41 -0.81 4.36
C LEU A 30 -6.09 -0.56 5.08
N LEU A 31 -5.13 -1.48 4.98
CA LEU A 31 -3.79 -1.29 5.54
C LEU A 31 -3.03 -0.16 4.86
N VAL A 32 -3.04 -0.11 3.53
CA VAL A 32 -2.44 1.00 2.76
C VAL A 32 -3.10 2.32 3.16
N GLU A 33 -4.43 2.38 3.23
CA GLU A 33 -5.15 3.59 3.65
C GLU A 33 -4.79 4.03 5.07
N SER A 34 -4.66 3.09 6.01
CA SER A 34 -4.22 3.38 7.37
C SER A 34 -2.80 3.97 7.40
N GLN A 35 -1.87 3.47 6.57
CA GLN A 35 -0.54 4.05 6.47
C GLN A 35 -0.56 5.46 5.85
N ILE A 36 -1.40 5.69 4.83
CA ILE A 36 -1.58 7.02 4.24
C ILE A 36 -2.15 7.99 5.28
N ASN A 37 -3.17 7.60 6.03
CA ASN A 37 -3.75 8.43 7.09
C ASN A 37 -2.68 8.80 8.12
N ALA A 38 -1.91 7.84 8.63
CA ALA A 38 -0.85 8.09 9.60
C ALA A 38 0.23 9.04 9.04
N ALA A 39 0.59 8.89 7.77
CA ALA A 39 1.55 9.79 7.13
C ALA A 39 1.00 11.21 6.96
N LEU A 40 -0.25 11.35 6.53
CA LEU A 40 -0.90 12.66 6.42
C LEU A 40 -1.08 13.31 7.79
N GLU A 41 -1.54 12.57 8.79
CA GLU A 41 -1.66 13.07 10.16
C GLU A 41 -0.32 13.61 10.69
N PHE A 42 0.78 12.92 10.39
CA PHE A 42 2.11 13.39 10.72
C PHE A 42 2.51 14.67 9.95
N LEU A 43 2.18 14.77 8.67
CA LEU A 43 2.61 15.87 7.79
C LEU A 43 1.78 17.14 7.92
N ILE A 44 0.46 17.01 8.16
CA ILE A 44 -0.50 18.12 8.14
C ILE A 44 -1.37 18.19 9.42
N GLY A 45 -1.25 17.22 10.32
CA GLY A 45 -1.93 17.21 11.62
C GLY A 45 -3.23 16.40 11.68
N LEU A 46 -3.73 16.24 12.91
CA LEU A 46 -4.94 15.46 13.28
C LEU A 46 -6.25 15.91 12.59
N GLY A 47 -6.27 17.12 11.99
CA GLY A 47 -7.44 17.64 11.29
C GLY A 47 -7.83 16.85 10.03
N ILE A 48 -6.89 16.07 9.47
CA ILE A 48 -7.11 15.39 8.19
C ILE A 48 -8.21 14.31 8.25
N GLU A 49 -8.36 13.63 9.38
CA GLU A 49 -9.43 12.62 9.52
C GLU A 49 -10.83 13.26 9.49
N LYS A 50 -10.96 14.47 10.05
CA LYS A 50 -12.22 15.22 10.06
C LYS A 50 -12.65 15.69 8.68
N ALA A 51 -11.71 15.80 7.73
CA ALA A 51 -11.99 16.20 6.36
C ALA A 51 -12.72 15.12 5.55
N ARG A 52 -12.88 13.89 6.08
CA ARG A 52 -13.64 12.78 5.46
C ARG A 52 -13.26 12.53 3.99
N LEU A 53 -11.98 12.66 3.68
CA LEU A 53 -11.47 12.50 2.34
C LEU A 53 -11.58 11.04 1.89
N SER A 54 -11.87 10.84 0.60
CA SER A 54 -11.77 9.52 -0.02
C SER A 54 -10.31 9.06 -0.13
N PHE A 55 -10.09 7.74 -0.33
CA PHE A 55 -8.77 7.17 -0.55
C PHE A 55 -7.98 7.91 -1.65
N VAL A 56 -8.63 8.19 -2.78
CA VAL A 56 -7.99 8.86 -3.91
C VAL A 56 -7.57 10.28 -3.52
N GLN A 57 -8.44 11.05 -2.86
CA GLN A 57 -8.09 12.39 -2.41
C GLN A 57 -6.92 12.39 -1.41
N LYS A 58 -6.89 11.44 -0.48
CA LYS A 58 -5.76 11.27 0.45
C LYS A 58 -4.46 10.97 -0.28
N LEU A 59 -4.52 10.06 -1.26
CA LEU A 59 -3.37 9.71 -2.08
C LEU A 59 -2.87 10.90 -2.90
N GLU A 60 -3.76 11.68 -3.52
CA GLU A 60 -3.42 12.89 -4.27
C GLU A 60 -2.79 13.97 -3.38
N ILE A 61 -3.29 14.18 -2.16
CA ILE A 61 -2.66 15.10 -1.21
C ILE A 61 -1.26 14.60 -0.83
N LEU A 62 -1.13 13.31 -0.52
CA LEU A 62 0.13 12.72 -0.10
C LEU A 62 1.22 12.88 -1.16
N ILE A 63 0.90 12.71 -2.45
CA ILE A 63 1.89 12.91 -3.52
C ILE A 63 2.26 14.38 -3.75
N CYS A 64 1.36 15.33 -3.48
CA CYS A 64 1.66 16.76 -3.59
C CYS A 64 2.68 17.15 -2.52
N ILE A 65 2.55 16.57 -1.33
CA ILE A 65 3.50 16.75 -0.22
C ILE A 65 4.75 15.87 -0.41
N TRP A 66 4.62 14.74 -1.11
CA TRP A 66 5.68 13.76 -1.33
C TRP A 66 5.78 13.28 -2.78
N PRO A 67 6.35 14.10 -3.68
CA PRO A 67 6.43 13.77 -5.10
C PRO A 67 7.25 12.50 -5.40
N ASP A 68 8.21 12.14 -4.54
CA ASP A 68 9.02 10.92 -4.72
C ASP A 68 8.21 9.63 -4.74
N LEU A 69 6.99 9.62 -4.18
CA LEU A 69 6.09 8.45 -4.26
C LEU A 69 5.64 8.15 -5.70
N LYS A 70 5.76 9.11 -6.62
CA LYS A 70 5.54 8.92 -8.07
C LYS A 70 6.76 8.39 -8.81
N ARG A 71 7.96 8.46 -8.22
CA ARG A 71 9.20 7.99 -8.87
C ARG A 71 9.25 6.46 -8.86
N THR A 72 9.67 5.89 -9.99
CA THR A 72 10.01 4.46 -10.08
C THR A 72 11.37 4.22 -9.44
N ARG A 73 11.57 3.04 -8.83
CA ARG A 73 12.75 2.78 -8.00
C ARG A 73 13.87 2.03 -8.70
N SER A 74 13.62 1.49 -9.87
CA SER A 74 14.63 0.81 -10.68
C SER A 74 14.38 1.02 -12.17
N SER A 75 15.43 0.80 -12.97
CA SER A 75 15.34 0.66 -14.43
C SER A 75 14.57 -0.59 -14.87
N THR A 76 14.31 -1.51 -13.95
CA THR A 76 13.58 -2.76 -14.16
C THR A 76 12.11 -2.60 -13.79
N GLU A 77 11.32 -1.94 -14.64
CA GLU A 77 9.84 -1.97 -14.74
C GLU A 77 8.97 -1.83 -13.46
N ALA A 78 9.55 -1.63 -12.27
CA ALA A 78 8.82 -1.58 -11.02
C ALA A 78 8.03 -0.27 -10.94
N ARG A 79 6.69 -0.40 -10.84
CA ARG A 79 5.79 0.75 -10.76
C ARG A 79 6.01 1.54 -9.47
N SER A 80 5.70 2.83 -9.51
CA SER A 80 5.75 3.70 -8.34
C SER A 80 4.67 3.32 -7.32
N LEU A 81 4.87 3.66 -6.04
CA LEU A 81 3.87 3.40 -4.98
C LEU A 81 2.53 4.06 -5.31
N TYR A 82 2.56 5.26 -5.90
CA TYR A 82 1.35 5.94 -6.34
C TYR A 82 0.54 5.10 -7.33
N SER A 83 1.19 4.60 -8.40
CA SER A 83 0.52 3.80 -9.42
C SER A 83 -0.02 2.50 -8.84
N GLU A 84 0.79 1.82 -8.02
CA GLU A 84 0.44 0.56 -7.36
C GLU A 84 -0.79 0.68 -6.46
N TRP A 85 -0.84 1.74 -5.63
CA TRP A 85 -1.94 1.97 -4.70
C TRP A 85 -3.21 2.45 -5.39
N LYS A 86 -3.07 3.25 -6.46
CA LYS A 86 -4.21 3.66 -7.30
C LYS A 86 -4.87 2.45 -7.96
N GLU A 87 -4.06 1.52 -8.48
CA GLU A 87 -4.55 0.29 -9.11
C GLU A 87 -5.16 -0.67 -8.09
N LEU A 88 -4.56 -0.80 -6.90
CA LEU A 88 -5.14 -1.58 -5.80
C LEU A 88 -6.54 -1.07 -5.42
N ASN A 89 -6.74 0.25 -5.34
CA ASN A 89 -8.07 0.83 -5.11
C ASN A 89 -9.04 0.53 -6.27
N GLY A 90 -8.56 0.51 -7.51
CA GLY A 90 -9.36 0.08 -8.67
C GLY A 90 -9.83 -1.38 -8.54
N ILE A 91 -8.93 -2.29 -8.17
CA ILE A 91 -9.26 -3.71 -7.93
C ILE A 91 -10.25 -3.85 -6.77
N ARG A 92 -10.03 -3.12 -5.66
CA ARG A 92 -10.94 -3.08 -4.51
C ARG A 92 -12.34 -2.64 -4.92
N ASN A 93 -12.45 -1.56 -5.69
CA ASN A 93 -13.74 -1.06 -6.16
C ASN A 93 -14.44 -2.06 -7.07
N LYS A 94 -13.69 -2.78 -7.93
CA LYS A 94 -14.24 -3.84 -8.76
C LYS A 94 -14.84 -4.97 -7.91
N ILE A 95 -14.14 -5.40 -6.86
CA ILE A 95 -14.65 -6.41 -5.91
C ILE A 95 -15.90 -5.89 -5.20
N ALA A 96 -15.90 -4.64 -4.73
CA ALA A 96 -17.00 -4.08 -3.96
C ALA A 96 -18.29 -3.82 -4.76
N HIS A 97 -18.17 -3.58 -6.08
CA HIS A 97 -19.29 -3.11 -6.91
C HIS A 97 -19.73 -4.10 -8.00
N GLN A 98 -19.03 -5.22 -8.21
CA GLN A 98 -19.40 -6.20 -9.23
C GLN A 98 -19.83 -7.53 -8.60
N LEU A 99 -21.04 -7.97 -8.92
CA LEU A 99 -21.59 -9.28 -8.53
C LEU A 99 -20.80 -10.45 -9.13
N SER A 100 -20.18 -10.26 -10.29
CA SER A 100 -19.31 -11.25 -10.94
C SER A 100 -17.91 -10.69 -11.13
N THR A 101 -16.92 -11.40 -10.61
CA THR A 101 -15.50 -11.01 -10.65
C THR A 101 -14.82 -11.46 -11.94
N GLY A 102 -15.52 -11.37 -13.07
CA GLY A 102 -14.98 -11.69 -14.40
C GLY A 102 -13.63 -10.99 -14.63
N GLY A 103 -12.58 -11.79 -14.86
CA GLY A 103 -11.22 -11.31 -15.09
C GLY A 103 -10.50 -10.75 -13.85
N LEU A 104 -11.06 -10.82 -12.65
CA LEU A 104 -10.38 -10.39 -11.41
C LEU A 104 -9.05 -11.11 -11.22
N ARG A 105 -9.02 -12.42 -11.50
CA ARG A 105 -7.78 -13.20 -11.42
C ARG A 105 -6.68 -12.60 -12.30
N LYS A 106 -7.01 -12.23 -13.54
CA LYS A 106 -6.05 -11.60 -14.46
C LYS A 106 -5.54 -10.27 -13.91
N LEU A 107 -6.46 -9.42 -13.42
CA LEU A 107 -6.08 -8.14 -12.80
C LEU A 107 -5.15 -8.33 -11.60
N LEU A 108 -5.40 -9.32 -10.75
CA LEU A 108 -4.53 -9.62 -9.61
C LEU A 108 -3.15 -10.14 -10.07
N ILE A 109 -3.10 -10.97 -11.12
CA ILE A 109 -1.84 -11.44 -11.70
C ILE A 109 -1.02 -10.28 -12.25
N ASP A 110 -1.66 -9.40 -13.02
CA ASP A 110 -1.03 -8.25 -13.66
C ASP A 110 -0.56 -7.24 -12.60
N TRP A 111 -1.36 -7.00 -11.57
CA TRP A 111 -0.99 -6.18 -10.42
C TRP A 111 0.26 -6.73 -9.74
N VAL A 112 0.21 -7.97 -9.26
CA VAL A 112 1.34 -8.61 -8.56
C VAL A 112 2.61 -8.65 -9.40
N THR A 113 2.50 -8.96 -10.69
CA THR A 113 3.64 -9.03 -11.60
C THR A 113 4.34 -7.67 -11.72
N GLY A 114 3.57 -6.59 -11.91
CA GLY A 114 4.14 -5.24 -11.96
C GLY A 114 4.62 -4.74 -10.60
N SER A 115 3.97 -5.12 -9.49
CA SER A 115 4.42 -4.74 -8.14
C SER A 115 5.77 -5.37 -7.78
N LEU A 116 5.99 -6.61 -8.20
CA LEU A 116 7.20 -7.37 -7.88
C LEU A 116 8.31 -7.19 -8.94
N GLY A 117 7.98 -6.64 -10.11
CA GLY A 117 8.94 -6.41 -11.19
C GLY A 117 9.37 -7.69 -11.93
N TYR A 118 8.61 -8.78 -11.82
CA TYR A 118 8.90 -10.01 -12.55
C TYR A 118 7.63 -10.85 -12.79
N ARG A 119 7.62 -11.58 -13.91
CA ARG A 119 6.52 -12.46 -14.29
C ARG A 119 6.54 -13.77 -13.50
N LEU A 120 5.41 -14.11 -12.89
CA LEU A 120 5.25 -15.35 -12.13
C LEU A 120 4.98 -16.54 -13.06
N LYS A 121 5.96 -17.45 -13.17
CA LYS A 121 5.89 -18.64 -14.05
C LYS A 121 4.75 -19.63 -13.71
N THR A 122 4.24 -19.64 -12.48
CA THR A 122 3.27 -20.65 -11.97
C THR A 122 2.09 -20.04 -11.21
N ILE A 123 1.55 -18.91 -11.70
CA ILE A 123 0.45 -18.20 -11.02
C ILE A 123 -0.94 -18.84 -11.16
N ASN A 124 -1.06 -19.97 -11.87
CA ASN A 124 -2.33 -20.67 -12.09
C ASN A 124 -2.93 -21.31 -10.82
N ARG A 125 -2.16 -21.40 -9.73
CA ARG A 125 -2.67 -21.87 -8.42
C ARG A 125 -3.08 -20.69 -7.54
N THR A 126 -4.32 -20.70 -7.04
CA THR A 126 -4.86 -19.63 -6.17
C THR A 126 -3.98 -19.39 -4.94
N ALA A 127 -3.47 -20.44 -4.30
CA ALA A 127 -2.54 -20.30 -3.16
C ALA A 127 -1.25 -19.54 -3.52
N VAL A 128 -0.71 -19.76 -4.74
CA VAL A 128 0.49 -19.06 -5.21
C VAL A 128 0.20 -17.60 -5.47
N LEU A 129 -0.95 -17.29 -6.09
CA LEU A 129 -1.38 -15.91 -6.29
C LEU A 129 -1.57 -15.18 -4.96
N LYS A 130 -2.30 -15.77 -3.99
CA LYS A 130 -2.49 -15.20 -2.65
C LYS A 130 -1.15 -14.88 -1.98
N ARG A 131 -0.22 -15.84 -1.96
CA ARG A 131 1.11 -15.65 -1.36
C ARG A 131 1.87 -14.49 -2.00
N ASN A 132 1.90 -14.42 -3.33
CA ASN A 132 2.62 -13.35 -4.02
C ASN A 132 1.94 -12.00 -3.90
N PHE A 133 0.60 -11.97 -3.81
CA PHE A 133 -0.14 -10.76 -3.49
C PHE A 133 0.25 -10.21 -2.12
N VAL A 134 0.26 -11.05 -1.08
CA VAL A 134 0.70 -10.62 0.25
C VAL A 134 2.16 -10.15 0.22
N LYS A 135 3.05 -10.83 -0.50
CA LYS A 135 4.45 -10.37 -0.67
C LYS A 135 4.54 -8.98 -1.31
N ALA A 136 3.76 -8.72 -2.36
CA ALA A 136 3.73 -7.43 -3.02
C ALA A 136 3.26 -6.32 -2.06
N VAL A 137 2.19 -6.57 -1.29
CA VAL A 137 1.68 -5.65 -0.28
C VAL A 137 2.72 -5.40 0.82
N VAL A 138 3.35 -6.45 1.36
CA VAL A 138 4.41 -6.33 2.37
C VAL A 138 5.57 -5.49 1.83
N PHE A 139 5.99 -5.73 0.59
CA PHE A 139 7.06 -4.97 -0.04
C PHE A 139 6.71 -3.48 -0.15
N GLN A 140 5.49 -3.15 -0.59
CA GLN A 140 5.01 -1.77 -0.69
C GLN A 140 4.92 -1.08 0.67
N LEU A 141 4.36 -1.76 1.69
CA LEU A 141 4.18 -1.21 3.02
C LEU A 141 5.52 -1.04 3.76
N GLY A 142 6.41 -2.03 3.67
CA GLY A 142 7.75 -1.95 4.27
C GLY A 142 8.58 -0.84 3.63
N SER A 143 8.48 -0.73 2.31
CA SER A 143 9.06 0.38 1.57
C SER A 143 8.58 1.74 2.07
N PHE A 144 7.26 1.95 2.10
CA PHE A 144 6.67 3.21 2.55
C PHE A 144 6.99 3.55 4.01
N SER A 145 7.06 2.53 4.87
CA SER A 145 7.48 2.69 6.27
C SER A 145 8.92 3.19 6.34
N GLY A 146 9.82 2.66 5.52
CA GLY A 146 11.21 3.14 5.41
C GLY A 146 11.29 4.61 4.98
N TYR A 147 10.53 5.01 3.96
CA TYR A 147 10.40 6.41 3.56
C TYR A 147 9.94 7.29 4.72
N SER A 148 8.85 6.87 5.39
CA SER A 148 8.23 7.61 6.48
C SER A 148 9.19 7.80 7.65
N TYR A 149 10.00 6.78 7.95
CA TYR A 149 11.03 6.83 8.97
C TYR A 149 12.12 7.85 8.65
N VAL A 150 12.73 7.78 7.45
CA VAL A 150 13.79 8.72 7.01
C VAL A 150 13.30 10.16 7.06
N ARG A 151 12.05 10.40 6.65
CA ARG A 151 11.47 11.75 6.65
C ARG A 151 11.18 12.28 8.05
N LYS A 152 10.70 11.41 8.97
CA LYS A 152 10.53 11.75 10.39
C LYS A 152 11.87 12.15 11.02
N ASP A 153 12.94 11.42 10.74
CA ASP A 153 14.28 11.72 11.26
C ASP A 153 14.85 13.02 10.67
N LEU A 154 14.69 13.26 9.36
CA LEU A 154 15.09 14.52 8.74
C LEU A 154 14.35 15.72 9.36
N ALA A 155 13.03 15.61 9.55
CA ALA A 155 12.24 16.67 10.17
C ALA A 155 12.71 16.99 11.60
N LYS A 156 13.09 15.98 12.39
CA LYS A 156 13.66 16.17 13.73
C LYS A 156 15.04 16.83 13.72
N SER A 157 15.89 16.48 12.76
CA SER A 157 17.22 17.10 12.62
C SER A 157 17.16 18.57 12.20
N LEU A 158 16.06 19.01 11.60
CA LEU A 158 15.86 20.38 11.13
C LEU A 158 15.10 21.26 12.14
N THR A 159 14.48 20.68 13.18
CA THR A 159 13.93 21.46 14.29
C THR A 159 15.04 21.85 15.27
N PRO A 160 15.29 23.15 15.52
CA PRO A 160 16.32 23.58 16.47
C PRO A 160 15.98 23.08 17.88
N PRO A 161 16.99 22.82 18.73
CA PRO A 161 16.75 22.41 20.10
C PRO A 161 15.90 23.47 20.81
N LYS A 162 14.86 23.03 21.51
CA LYS A 162 14.08 23.91 22.37
C LYS A 162 15.02 24.50 23.42
N ALA A 163 15.14 25.83 23.41
CA ALA A 163 15.86 26.60 24.43
C ALA A 163 15.24 26.43 25.82
#